data_AF-A0A074YHR6-F1
#
_entry.id   AF-A0A074YHR6-F1
#
_cell.length_a   1.000
_cell.length_b   1.000
_cell.length_c   1.000
_cell.angle_alpha   90.00
_cell.angle_beta   90.00
_cell.angle_gamma   90.00
#
_symmetry.space_group_name_H-M   'P 1'
#
loop_
_entity.id
_entity.type
_entity.pdbx_description
1 polymer ?
#
loop_
_entity_poly.entity_id
_entity_poly.type
_entity_poly.pdbx_seq_one_letter_code
_entity_poly.pdbx_strand_id
1 'polypeptide(L)'
;MHPDRVTDTTTDIYEDFSKVTLRSLRHALAESSVSLEQKDIDDLMKAYDSLSIFPDVGPALEAIAKQSDLYPVVFSNGTHTMVSNSVNKSPDLSKHASAFKDIVVVEEPKRFKPTPESYAHLAKAVGKNPNNKEDMASMWLISGNPFDITGARAVGMQACWVDRAGNGWQDAMIEGELGRPSAIVSSLEEVPNAVSGFLPVQ
;
A
#
# COMPACT_ATOMS: atom_id res chain seq x y z
N MET A 1 -21.95 -12.70 18.32
CA MET A 1 -22.29 -13.34 17.03
C MET A 1 -22.09 -12.31 15.95
N HIS A 2 -21.06 -12.45 15.11
CA HIS A 2 -20.91 -11.69 13.87
C HIS A 2 -21.21 -12.65 12.72
N PRO A 3 -22.21 -12.37 11.86
CA PRO A 3 -22.49 -13.22 10.72
C PRO A 3 -21.42 -12.99 9.64
N ASP A 4 -20.98 -14.10 9.05
CA ASP A 4 -20.42 -14.25 7.70
C ASP A 4 -19.22 -13.37 7.32
N ARG A 5 -18.04 -13.70 7.87
CA ARG A 5 -16.78 -13.43 7.16
C ARG A 5 -16.57 -14.56 6.15
N VAL A 6 -16.92 -14.30 4.88
CA VAL A 6 -16.46 -15.14 3.76
C VAL A 6 -14.97 -14.88 3.60
N THR A 7 -14.13 -15.80 4.07
CA THR A 7 -12.68 -15.78 3.79
C THR A 7 -12.44 -16.47 2.45
N ASP A 8 -12.40 -15.70 1.37
CA ASP A 8 -11.86 -16.18 0.10
C ASP A 8 -10.32 -16.09 0.18
N THR A 9 -9.69 -17.18 0.62
CA THR A 9 -8.26 -17.38 0.43
C THR A 9 -8.06 -18.61 -0.43
N THR A 10 -7.76 -18.38 -1.70
CA THR A 10 -7.74 -19.39 -2.77
C THR A 10 -6.71 -20.50 -2.54
N THR A 11 -5.71 -20.31 -1.67
CA THR A 11 -4.91 -21.35 -1.00
C THR A 11 -4.22 -20.74 0.23
N ASP A 12 -4.05 -21.48 1.33
CA ASP A 12 -3.34 -21.02 2.55
C ASP A 12 -1.79 -21.03 2.37
N ILE A 13 -1.33 -20.84 1.13
CA ILE A 13 0.08 -20.94 0.70
C ILE A 13 0.65 -19.54 0.54
N TYR A 14 1.75 -19.26 1.24
CA TYR A 14 2.51 -18.03 1.08
C TYR A 14 3.83 -18.29 0.35
N GLU A 15 4.09 -17.47 -0.65
CA GLU A 15 5.43 -17.26 -1.21
C GLU A 15 5.74 -15.76 -1.20
N ASP A 16 7.02 -15.43 -1.04
CA ASP A 16 7.47 -14.05 -1.05
C ASP A 16 7.11 -13.33 -2.37
N PHE A 17 6.93 -12.02 -2.27
CA PHE A 17 6.44 -11.23 -3.39
C PHE A 17 7.41 -11.18 -4.57
N SER A 18 8.70 -11.40 -4.36
CA SER A 18 9.67 -11.48 -5.46
C SER A 18 9.47 -12.74 -6.30
N LYS A 19 9.18 -13.90 -5.68
CA LYS A 19 8.79 -15.11 -6.41
C LYS A 19 7.46 -14.95 -7.12
N VAL A 20 6.47 -14.34 -6.47
CA VAL A 20 5.17 -14.04 -7.11
C VAL A 20 5.41 -13.16 -8.34
N THR A 21 6.20 -12.10 -8.22
CA THR A 21 6.53 -11.19 -9.34
C THR A 21 7.23 -11.92 -10.49
N LEU A 22 8.25 -12.75 -10.20
CA LEU A 22 8.95 -13.54 -11.22
C LEU A 22 8.02 -14.52 -11.95
N ARG A 23 7.12 -15.18 -11.21
CA ARG A 23 6.16 -16.12 -11.81
C ARG A 23 5.13 -15.39 -12.66
N SER A 24 4.62 -14.25 -12.19
CA SER A 24 3.70 -13.41 -12.96
C SER A 24 4.36 -12.88 -14.24
N LEU A 25 5.63 -12.47 -14.18
CA LEU A 25 6.39 -12.09 -15.37
C LEU A 25 6.49 -13.25 -16.38
N ARG A 26 6.87 -14.45 -15.92
CA ARG A 26 6.94 -15.64 -16.78
C ARG A 26 5.57 -16.01 -17.37
N HIS A 27 4.51 -15.87 -16.60
CA HIS A 27 3.14 -16.09 -17.08
C HIS A 27 2.76 -15.10 -18.18
N ALA A 28 2.97 -13.79 -17.96
CA ALA A 28 2.66 -12.76 -18.95
C ALA A 28 3.47 -12.91 -20.24
N LEU A 29 4.75 -13.31 -20.14
CA LEU A 29 5.60 -13.62 -21.30
C LEU A 29 5.01 -14.80 -22.10
N ALA A 30 4.61 -15.87 -21.41
CA ALA A 30 4.01 -17.03 -22.05
C ALA A 30 2.67 -16.69 -22.72
N GLU A 31 1.79 -15.94 -22.05
CA GLU A 31 0.51 -15.48 -22.59
C GLU A 31 0.71 -14.61 -23.84
N SER A 32 1.73 -13.75 -23.82
CA SER A 32 2.07 -12.88 -24.94
C SER A 32 2.87 -13.57 -26.06
N SER A 33 3.20 -14.86 -25.91
CA SER A 33 4.10 -15.60 -26.82
C SER A 33 5.46 -14.92 -27.02
N VAL A 34 5.97 -14.25 -25.98
CA VAL A 34 7.29 -13.59 -25.95
C VAL A 34 8.25 -14.46 -25.15
N SER A 35 9.47 -14.64 -25.66
CA SER A 35 10.57 -15.29 -24.95
C SER A 35 11.68 -14.28 -24.68
N LEU A 36 12.20 -14.30 -23.46
CA LEU A 36 13.35 -13.49 -23.04
C LEU A 36 14.47 -14.41 -22.58
N GLU A 37 15.72 -13.96 -22.75
CA GLU A 37 16.85 -14.62 -22.12
C GLU A 37 16.78 -14.46 -20.60
N GLN A 38 17.39 -15.39 -19.85
CA GLN A 38 17.40 -15.31 -18.39
C GLN A 38 18.04 -14.00 -17.89
N LYS A 39 19.02 -13.46 -18.64
CA LYS A 39 19.63 -12.16 -18.34
C LYS A 39 18.61 -11.01 -18.37
N ASP A 40 17.74 -10.96 -19.38
CA ASP A 40 16.74 -9.90 -19.49
C ASP A 40 15.66 -10.04 -18.41
N ILE A 41 15.31 -11.28 -18.04
CA ILE A 41 14.43 -11.55 -16.89
C ILE A 41 15.07 -11.02 -15.61
N ASP A 42 16.35 -11.30 -15.38
CA ASP A 42 17.07 -10.83 -14.19
C ASP A 42 17.17 -9.30 -14.17
N ASP A 43 17.42 -8.67 -15.32
CA ASP A 43 17.46 -7.22 -15.46
C ASP A 43 16.08 -6.58 -15.18
N LEU A 44 14.98 -7.18 -15.66
CA LEU A 44 13.62 -6.74 -15.35
C LEU A 44 13.27 -6.88 -13.86
N MET A 45 13.61 -8.02 -13.25
CA MET A 45 13.41 -8.23 -11.81
C MET A 45 14.21 -7.22 -10.98
N LYS A 46 15.44 -6.90 -11.40
CA LYS A 46 16.26 -5.87 -10.76
C LYS A 46 15.69 -4.46 -10.94
N ALA A 47 15.13 -4.14 -12.11
CA ALA A 47 14.48 -2.86 -12.34
C ALA A 47 13.26 -2.67 -11.42
N TYR A 48 12.56 -3.75 -11.09
CA TYR A 48 11.42 -3.74 -10.18
C TYR A 48 11.78 -3.29 -8.75
N ASP A 49 13.03 -3.47 -8.32
CA ASP A 49 13.53 -3.00 -7.01
C ASP A 49 13.73 -1.47 -6.95
N SER A 50 13.67 -0.76 -8.08
CA SER A 50 14.01 0.67 -8.18
C SER A 50 13.09 1.41 -9.14
N LEU A 51 11.78 1.24 -8.98
CA LEU A 51 10.78 1.98 -9.77
C LEU A 51 10.93 3.50 -9.56
N SER A 52 10.77 4.25 -10.65
CA SER A 52 10.65 5.71 -10.58
C SER A 52 9.36 6.10 -9.89
N ILE A 53 9.43 7.22 -9.17
CA ILE A 53 8.26 7.81 -8.50
C ILE A 53 7.46 8.67 -9.47
N PHE A 54 6.18 8.89 -9.15
CA PHE A 54 5.39 9.91 -9.83
C PHE A 54 5.91 11.33 -9.47
N PRO A 55 5.75 12.33 -10.36
CA PRO A 55 6.25 13.69 -10.13
C PRO A 55 5.74 14.35 -8.84
N ASP A 56 4.54 13.98 -8.39
CA ASP A 56 3.87 14.52 -7.20
C ASP A 56 4.34 13.88 -5.88
N VAL A 57 5.10 12.78 -5.93
CA VAL A 57 5.58 12.06 -4.72
C VAL A 57 6.55 12.92 -3.91
N GLY A 58 7.52 13.55 -4.56
CA GLY A 58 8.53 14.38 -3.89
C GLY A 58 7.91 15.54 -3.10
N PRO A 59 7.12 16.41 -3.76
CA PRO A 59 6.40 17.49 -3.08
C PRO A 59 5.49 17.00 -1.94
N ALA A 60 4.78 15.89 -2.14
CA ALA A 60 3.93 15.31 -1.09
C ALA A 60 4.73 14.85 0.13
N LEU A 61 5.84 14.13 -0.07
CA LEU A 61 6.71 13.68 1.03
C LEU A 61 7.37 14.85 1.76
N GLU A 62 7.74 15.91 1.06
CA GLU A 62 8.26 17.14 1.69
C GLU A 62 7.19 17.86 2.53
N ALA A 63 5.93 17.87 2.07
CA ALA A 63 4.83 18.43 2.84
C ALA A 63 4.53 17.59 4.09
N ILE A 64 4.50 16.26 3.94
CA ILE A 64 4.31 15.30 5.04
C ILE A 64 5.43 15.42 6.08
N ALA A 65 6.69 15.56 5.65
CA ALA A 65 7.83 15.69 6.56
C ALA A 65 7.78 16.95 7.44
N LYS A 66 6.96 17.96 7.09
CA LYS A 66 6.75 19.18 7.88
C LYS A 66 5.62 19.03 8.92
N GLN A 67 4.83 17.96 8.86
CA GLN A 67 3.73 17.69 9.79
C GLN A 67 4.24 16.84 10.96
N SER A 68 4.27 17.40 12.17
CA SER A 68 4.80 16.72 13.36
C SER A 68 3.82 15.72 14.00
N ASP A 69 2.55 15.82 13.66
CA ASP A 69 1.44 14.98 14.12
C ASP A 69 1.26 13.71 13.28
N LEU A 70 1.94 13.61 12.13
CA LEU A 70 1.93 12.43 11.28
C LEU A 70 3.07 11.47 11.61
N TYR A 71 2.78 10.17 11.50
CA TYR A 71 3.76 9.08 11.54
C TYR A 71 3.76 8.32 10.20
N PRO A 72 4.46 8.82 9.17
CA PRO A 72 4.41 8.23 7.84
C PRO A 72 5.20 6.93 7.78
N VAL A 73 4.61 5.89 7.20
CA VAL A 73 5.28 4.60 6.97
C VAL A 73 5.02 4.13 5.55
N VAL A 74 5.95 3.36 4.99
CA VAL A 74 5.69 2.58 3.77
C VAL A 74 5.01 1.28 4.19
N PHE A 75 3.86 0.95 3.60
CA PHE A 75 3.17 -0.32 3.83
C PHE A 75 2.99 -1.09 2.52
N SER A 76 3.66 -2.24 2.34
CA SER A 76 3.76 -2.90 1.04
C SER A 76 3.65 -4.43 1.08
N ASN A 77 3.17 -5.01 -0.02
CA ASN A 77 3.23 -6.45 -0.26
C ASN A 77 4.65 -6.95 -0.59
N GLY A 78 5.54 -6.05 -1.02
CA GLY A 78 6.93 -6.39 -1.37
C GLY A 78 7.71 -6.98 -0.20
N THR A 79 8.80 -7.69 -0.50
CA THR A 79 9.70 -8.16 0.57
C THR A 79 10.41 -6.98 1.23
N HIS A 80 10.92 -7.17 2.44
CA HIS A 80 11.67 -6.12 3.12
C HIS A 80 12.85 -5.63 2.26
N THR A 81 13.52 -6.54 1.55
CA THR A 81 14.65 -6.19 0.67
C THR A 81 14.20 -5.34 -0.52
N MET A 82 13.14 -5.73 -1.22
CA MET A 82 12.62 -4.99 -2.38
C MET A 82 12.27 -3.55 -1.99
N VAL A 83 11.48 -3.40 -0.93
CA VAL A 83 10.99 -2.09 -0.48
C VAL A 83 12.12 -1.24 0.09
N SER A 84 13.03 -1.84 0.87
CA SER A 84 14.23 -1.14 1.37
C SER A 84 15.13 -0.66 0.24
N ASN A 85 15.28 -1.45 -0.84
CA ASN A 85 16.05 -1.02 -2.02
C ASN A 85 15.36 0.17 -2.70
N SER A 86 14.05 0.11 -2.94
CA SER A 86 13.31 1.22 -3.54
C SER A 86 13.41 2.49 -2.69
N VAL A 87 13.19 2.40 -1.39
CA VAL A 87 13.20 3.57 -0.50
C VAL A 87 14.60 4.15 -0.34
N ASN A 88 15.63 3.33 -0.16
CA ASN A 88 16.96 3.82 0.24
C ASN A 88 17.95 3.96 -0.92
N LYS A 89 17.69 3.34 -2.08
CA LYS A 89 18.65 3.27 -3.19
C LYS A 89 18.10 3.77 -4.53
N SER A 90 16.78 3.88 -4.69
CA SER A 90 16.22 4.47 -5.91
C SER A 90 16.70 5.91 -6.06
N PRO A 91 17.20 6.33 -7.25
CA PRO A 91 17.65 7.70 -7.48
C PRO A 91 16.59 8.76 -7.13
N ASP A 92 15.32 8.44 -7.40
CA ASP A 92 14.24 9.42 -7.26
C ASP A 92 13.67 9.44 -5.83
N LEU A 93 13.63 8.30 -5.13
CA LEU A 93 13.00 8.18 -3.81
C LEU A 93 13.99 8.31 -2.64
N SER A 94 15.25 7.92 -2.81
CA SER A 94 16.26 7.88 -1.72
C SER A 94 16.47 9.20 -1.01
N LYS A 95 16.40 10.32 -1.73
CA LYS A 95 16.48 11.67 -1.16
C LYS A 95 15.32 12.04 -0.23
N HIS A 96 14.20 11.31 -0.30
CA HIS A 96 13.02 11.48 0.54
C HIS A 96 12.87 10.38 1.61
N ALA A 97 13.83 9.45 1.73
CA ALA A 97 13.72 8.30 2.64
C ALA A 97 13.46 8.71 4.10
N SER A 98 14.00 9.84 4.54
CA SER A 98 13.82 10.37 5.90
C SER A 98 12.40 10.85 6.23
N ALA A 99 11.53 11.00 5.21
CA ALA A 99 10.11 11.29 5.42
C ALA A 99 9.37 10.10 6.05
N PHE A 100 9.83 8.88 5.79
CA PHE A 100 9.26 7.67 6.37
C PHE A 100 9.92 7.36 7.72
N LYS A 101 9.10 7.04 8.72
CA LYS A 101 9.55 6.60 10.04
C LYS A 101 9.83 5.10 10.08
N ASP A 102 9.15 4.34 9.23
CA ASP A 102 9.30 2.89 9.14
C ASP A 102 8.91 2.33 7.77
N ILE A 103 9.36 1.11 7.49
CA ILE A 103 8.96 0.28 6.36
C ILE A 103 8.30 -0.98 6.91
N VAL A 104 7.00 -1.09 6.71
CA VAL A 104 6.20 -2.24 7.13
C VAL A 104 5.84 -3.08 5.91
N VAL A 105 6.24 -4.35 5.92
CA VAL A 105 5.96 -5.30 4.82
C VAL A 105 5.15 -6.48 5.31
N VAL A 106 4.32 -7.05 4.44
CA VAL A 106 3.46 -8.20 4.78
C VAL A 106 4.20 -9.55 4.80
N GLU A 107 5.52 -9.52 4.65
CA GLU A 107 6.37 -10.71 4.64
C GLU A 107 6.32 -11.47 5.96
N GLU A 108 6.30 -10.76 7.10
CA GLU A 108 6.21 -11.36 8.43
C GLU A 108 4.85 -12.05 8.70
N PRO A 109 3.68 -11.41 8.47
CA PRO A 109 2.40 -12.09 8.65
C PRO A 109 2.13 -13.17 7.60
N LYS A 110 2.93 -13.25 6.52
CA LYS A 110 2.76 -14.20 5.41
C LYS A 110 1.34 -14.16 4.82
N ARG A 111 0.80 -12.96 4.70
CA ARG A 111 -0.56 -12.70 4.22
C ARG A 111 -0.57 -11.40 3.45
N PHE A 112 -0.81 -11.46 2.13
CA PHE A 112 -0.89 -10.28 1.30
C PHE A 112 -2.11 -9.44 1.65
N LYS A 113 -2.02 -8.12 1.41
CA LYS A 113 -3.21 -7.28 1.33
C LYS A 113 -4.20 -7.86 0.29
N PRO A 114 -5.51 -7.75 0.49
CA PRO A 114 -6.20 -6.99 1.54
C PRO A 114 -6.64 -7.84 2.75
N THR A 115 -5.86 -8.85 3.17
CA THR A 115 -6.29 -9.64 4.33
C THR A 115 -6.29 -8.79 5.61
N PRO A 116 -7.24 -9.01 6.55
CA PRO A 116 -7.28 -8.29 7.81
C PRO A 116 -5.97 -8.41 8.62
N GLU A 117 -5.28 -9.55 8.52
CA GLU A 117 -4.00 -9.80 9.19
C GLU A 117 -2.90 -8.84 8.74
N SER A 118 -2.90 -8.45 7.46
CA SER A 118 -1.91 -7.51 6.92
C SER A 118 -2.03 -6.12 7.55
N TYR A 119 -3.27 -5.61 7.71
CA TYR A 119 -3.54 -4.34 8.36
C TYR A 119 -3.38 -4.40 9.88
N ALA A 120 -3.71 -5.55 10.50
CA ALA A 120 -3.48 -5.75 11.92
C ALA A 120 -1.97 -5.78 12.25
N HIS A 121 -1.15 -6.34 11.35
CA HIS A 121 0.30 -6.27 11.44
C HIS A 121 0.80 -4.83 11.32
N LEU A 122 0.29 -4.05 10.36
CA LEU A 122 0.57 -2.62 10.25
C LEU A 122 0.26 -1.86 11.55
N ALA A 123 -0.93 -2.03 12.12
CA ALA A 123 -1.33 -1.37 13.36
C ALA A 123 -0.34 -1.68 14.49
N LYS A 124 0.00 -2.96 14.69
CA LYS A 124 0.96 -3.37 15.72
C LYS A 124 2.34 -2.75 15.50
N ALA A 125 2.83 -2.71 14.27
CA ALA A 125 4.14 -2.15 13.93
C ALA A 125 4.25 -0.66 14.32
N VAL A 126 3.15 0.09 14.18
CA VAL A 126 3.10 1.53 14.55
C VAL A 126 2.57 1.78 15.98
N GLY A 127 2.54 0.75 16.83
CA GLY A 127 2.16 0.88 18.24
C GLY A 127 0.65 1.03 18.49
N LYS A 128 -0.20 0.68 17.52
CA LYS A 128 -1.67 0.73 17.61
C LYS A 128 -2.25 -0.65 17.92
N ASN A 129 -3.37 -0.69 18.63
CA ASN A 129 -4.08 -1.94 18.90
C ASN A 129 -5.11 -2.23 17.80
N PRO A 130 -4.96 -3.32 17.01
CA PRO A 130 -5.89 -3.64 15.92
C PRO A 130 -7.31 -3.99 16.38
N ASN A 131 -7.51 -4.26 17.69
CA ASN A 131 -8.83 -4.50 18.27
C ASN A 131 -9.47 -3.24 18.88
N ASN A 132 -8.75 -2.10 18.89
CA ASN A 132 -9.27 -0.82 19.35
C ASN A 132 -9.76 0.00 18.14
N LYS A 133 -11.04 0.42 18.16
CA LYS A 133 -11.66 1.14 17.05
C LYS A 133 -11.07 2.54 16.83
N GLU A 134 -10.71 3.25 17.90
CA GLU A 134 -10.13 4.59 17.82
C GLU A 134 -8.72 4.53 17.25
N ASP A 135 -7.93 3.53 17.66
CA ASP A 135 -6.61 3.27 17.10
C ASP A 135 -6.69 3.02 15.58
N MET A 136 -7.56 2.12 15.14
CA MET A 136 -7.74 1.84 13.72
C MET A 136 -8.26 3.07 12.96
N ALA A 137 -9.24 3.79 13.51
CA ALA A 137 -9.79 4.99 12.91
C ALA A 137 -8.79 6.16 12.84
N SER A 138 -7.74 6.15 13.66
CA SER A 138 -6.64 7.13 13.61
C SER A 138 -5.61 6.87 12.51
N MET A 139 -5.67 5.71 11.85
CA MET A 139 -4.74 5.33 10.79
C MET A 139 -5.32 5.58 9.40
N TRP A 140 -4.48 6.08 8.50
CA TRP A 140 -4.83 6.36 7.11
C TRP A 140 -4.04 5.46 6.16
N LEU A 141 -4.74 4.76 5.27
CA LEU A 141 -4.14 4.12 4.10
C LEU A 141 -4.25 5.06 2.89
N ILE A 142 -3.15 5.27 2.18
CA ILE A 142 -3.13 6.07 0.95
C ILE A 142 -2.74 5.12 -0.19
N SER A 143 -3.61 4.96 -1.20
CA SER A 143 -3.37 3.98 -2.27
C SER A 143 -4.07 4.36 -3.57
N GLY A 144 -3.46 4.00 -4.70
CA GLY A 144 -4.07 3.99 -6.03
C GLY A 144 -4.68 2.63 -6.40
N ASN A 145 -4.73 1.66 -5.48
CA ASN A 145 -5.24 0.31 -5.72
C ASN A 145 -6.58 0.07 -4.98
N PRO A 146 -7.69 -0.25 -5.68
CA PRO A 146 -9.00 -0.26 -5.04
C PRO A 146 -9.10 -1.31 -3.94
N PHE A 147 -8.53 -2.49 -4.18
CA PHE A 147 -8.52 -3.58 -3.21
C PHE A 147 -7.88 -3.16 -1.87
N ASP A 148 -6.85 -2.31 -1.90
CA ASP A 148 -6.14 -1.88 -0.69
C ASP A 148 -6.99 -0.87 0.10
N ILE A 149 -7.62 0.07 -0.60
CA ILE A 149 -8.60 1.01 -0.01
C ILE A 149 -9.73 0.25 0.65
N THR A 150 -10.38 -0.65 -0.08
CA THR A 150 -11.48 -1.49 0.42
C THR A 150 -11.04 -2.32 1.62
N GLY A 151 -9.85 -2.92 1.57
CA GLY A 151 -9.27 -3.70 2.68
C GLY A 151 -9.07 -2.88 3.96
N ALA A 152 -8.47 -1.69 3.84
CA ALA A 152 -8.25 -0.80 4.99
C ALA A 152 -9.57 -0.32 5.60
N ARG A 153 -10.54 0.07 4.77
CA ARG A 153 -11.86 0.52 5.21
C ARG A 153 -12.64 -0.60 5.91
N ALA A 154 -12.54 -1.83 5.41
CA ALA A 154 -13.17 -3.01 6.02
C ALA A 154 -12.65 -3.33 7.43
N VAL A 155 -11.41 -2.96 7.76
CA VAL A 155 -10.85 -3.12 9.11
C VAL A 155 -10.98 -1.87 10.00
N GLY A 156 -11.70 -0.84 9.53
CA GLY A 156 -11.99 0.38 10.30
C GLY A 156 -10.94 1.48 10.21
N MET A 157 -9.98 1.39 9.28
CA MET A 157 -9.06 2.50 8.98
C MET A 157 -9.76 3.57 8.13
N GLN A 158 -9.18 4.77 8.09
CA GLN A 158 -9.48 5.73 7.04
C GLN A 158 -8.66 5.38 5.79
N ALA A 159 -9.16 5.77 4.62
CA ALA A 159 -8.44 5.53 3.38
C ALA A 159 -8.60 6.70 2.39
N CYS A 160 -7.48 7.12 1.79
CA CYS A 160 -7.42 8.14 0.76
C CYS A 160 -7.08 7.47 -0.58
N TRP A 161 -8.04 7.49 -1.51
CA TRP A 161 -7.89 6.97 -2.86
C TRP A 161 -7.26 8.03 -3.77
N VAL A 162 -6.18 7.68 -4.45
CA VAL A 162 -5.51 8.56 -5.42
C VAL A 162 -6.02 8.24 -6.82
N ASP A 163 -7.06 8.97 -7.26
CA ASP A 163 -7.71 8.82 -8.56
C ASP A 163 -6.90 9.49 -9.68
N ARG A 164 -5.80 8.85 -10.08
CA ARG A 164 -4.97 9.37 -11.18
C ARG A 164 -5.67 9.35 -12.53
N ALA A 165 -6.65 8.45 -12.70
CA ALA A 165 -7.37 8.30 -13.96
C ALA A 165 -8.53 9.30 -14.10
N GLY A 166 -8.97 9.91 -12.99
CA GLY A 166 -10.08 10.86 -12.98
C GLY A 166 -11.43 10.21 -13.28
N ASN A 167 -11.55 8.90 -13.06
CA ASN A 167 -12.74 8.12 -13.41
C ASN A 167 -13.72 7.97 -12.24
N GLY A 168 -13.39 8.52 -11.08
CA GLY A 168 -14.10 8.34 -9.83
C GLY A 168 -13.88 6.96 -9.23
N TRP A 169 -14.40 6.78 -8.01
CA TRP A 169 -14.40 5.48 -7.34
C TRP A 169 -15.44 4.55 -7.99
N GLN A 170 -14.98 3.45 -8.58
CA GLN A 170 -15.81 2.48 -9.31
C GLN A 170 -15.89 1.10 -8.66
N ASP A 171 -14.97 0.77 -7.75
CA ASP A 171 -14.95 -0.53 -7.09
C ASP A 171 -16.22 -0.73 -6.23
N ALA A 172 -16.73 -1.96 -6.27
CA ALA A 172 -17.96 -2.37 -5.63
C ALA A 172 -17.80 -3.72 -4.90
N MET A 173 -16.57 -4.09 -4.52
CA MET A 173 -16.28 -5.37 -3.87
C MET A 173 -16.98 -5.49 -2.50
N ILE A 174 -17.14 -4.39 -1.78
CA ILE A 174 -17.87 -4.30 -0.52
C ILE A 174 -18.93 -3.21 -0.64
N GLU A 175 -20.17 -3.53 -0.27
CA GLU A 175 -21.27 -2.57 -0.27
C GLU A 175 -21.17 -1.58 0.90
N GLY A 176 -21.69 -0.36 0.68
CA GLY A 176 -21.78 0.68 1.72
C GLY A 176 -20.47 1.42 2.02
N GLU A 177 -20.49 2.25 3.06
CA GLU A 177 -19.39 3.17 3.42
C GLU A 177 -18.07 2.48 3.79
N LEU A 178 -18.13 1.21 4.20
CA LEU A 178 -16.94 0.40 4.54
C LEU A 178 -16.21 -0.15 3.31
N GLY A 179 -16.84 -0.09 2.13
CA GLY A 179 -16.18 -0.43 0.85
C GLY A 179 -15.68 0.79 0.08
N ARG A 180 -15.78 2.00 0.64
CA ARG A 180 -15.51 3.26 -0.06
C ARG A 180 -14.42 4.07 0.65
N PRO A 181 -13.60 4.83 -0.09
CA PRO A 181 -12.58 5.69 0.50
C PRO A 181 -13.22 6.79 1.37
N SER A 182 -12.49 7.23 2.39
CA SER A 182 -12.82 8.40 3.22
C SER A 182 -12.58 9.71 2.46
N ALA A 183 -11.58 9.72 1.59
CA ALA A 183 -11.22 10.85 0.75
C ALA A 183 -10.77 10.37 -0.64
N ILE A 184 -11.03 11.19 -1.66
CA ILE A 184 -10.57 10.99 -3.02
C ILE A 184 -9.77 12.21 -3.42
N VAL A 185 -8.57 11.98 -3.93
CA VAL A 185 -7.65 13.02 -4.41
C VAL A 185 -7.17 12.69 -5.81
N SER A 186 -6.80 13.70 -6.59
CA SER A 186 -6.24 13.49 -7.94
C SER A 186 -4.72 13.29 -7.93
N SER A 187 -4.06 13.79 -6.89
CA SER A 187 -2.61 13.74 -6.72
C SER A 187 -2.21 13.51 -5.25
N LEU A 188 -0.96 13.09 -5.04
CA LEU A 188 -0.40 12.93 -3.69
C LEU A 188 -0.18 14.28 -2.99
N GLU A 189 -0.08 15.39 -3.73
CA GLU A 189 0.06 16.74 -3.15
C GLU A 189 -1.18 17.17 -2.36
N GLU A 190 -2.35 16.62 -2.69
CA GLU A 190 -3.61 16.91 -2.00
C GLU A 190 -3.76 16.11 -0.68
N VAL A 191 -2.99 15.02 -0.52
CA VAL A 191 -3.11 14.09 0.62
C VAL A 191 -2.93 14.76 1.97
N PRO A 192 -1.90 15.62 2.22
CA PRO A 192 -1.74 16.24 3.53
C PRO A 192 -2.99 17.00 3.98
N ASN A 193 -3.59 17.78 3.08
CA ASN A 193 -4.82 18.52 3.37
C ASN A 193 -6.02 17.58 3.56
N ALA A 194 -6.14 16.55 2.73
CA ALA A 194 -7.21 15.57 2.82
C ALA A 194 -7.16 14.75 4.11
N VAL A 195 -5.97 14.48 4.66
CA VAL A 195 -5.81 13.75 5.93
C VAL A 195 -6.03 14.69 7.12
N SER A 196 -5.39 15.87 7.12
CA SER A 196 -5.49 16.84 8.22
C SER A 196 -6.91 17.38 8.42
N GLY A 197 -7.72 17.50 7.36
CA GLY A 197 -9.12 17.92 7.45
C GLY A 197 -10.03 16.98 8.25
N PHE A 198 -9.55 15.77 8.56
CA PHE A 198 -10.27 14.75 9.34
C PHE A 198 -9.60 14.45 10.68
N LEU A 199 -8.41 15.00 10.94
CA LEU A 199 -7.84 14.97 12.28
C LEU A 199 -8.63 15.96 13.16
N PRO A 200 -9.00 15.59 14.39
CA PRO A 200 -9.65 16.52 15.29
C PRO A 200 -8.78 17.76 15.45
N VAL A 201 -9.37 18.95 15.30
CA VAL A 201 -8.70 20.23 15.56
C VAL A 201 -8.17 20.18 17.00
N GLN A 202 -6.84 20.29 17.15
CA GLN A 202 -6.18 20.34 18.46
C GLN A 202 -6.62 21.57 19.26
#